data_AF-G1UYQ7-F1
#
_entry.id   AF-G1UYQ7-F1
#
_cell.length_a   1.000
_cell.length_b   1.000
_cell.length_c   1.000
_cell.angle_alpha   90.00
_cell.angle_beta   90.00
_cell.angle_gamma   90.00
#
_symmetry.space_group_name_H-M   'P 1'
#
loop_
_entity.id
_entity.type
_entity.pdbx_description
1 polymer ?
#
loop_
_entity_poly.entity_id
_entity_poly.type
_entity_poly.pdbx_seq_one_letter_code
_entity_poly.pdbx_strand_id
1 'polypeptide(L)'
;MARAVRPELLDGMRDLEERVEALYGEIIPEGEADYEEDAIEGIVRLSDAVIGPKPEGRKPSLYLVNERFLVVGRGRADVRRVMMGFGLSKPRIQGISPGEKFEDGRTAEDIIKTAVRVPALIGRMEDS
;
A
#
# COMPACT_ATOMS: atom_id res chain seq x y z
N MET A 1 -30.80 -16.19 13.55
CA MET A 1 -30.80 -15.95 15.02
C MET A 1 -29.37 -16.09 15.51
N ALA A 2 -28.75 -15.00 15.96
CA ALA A 2 -27.41 -15.07 16.56
C ALA A 2 -27.51 -15.84 17.89
N ARG A 3 -26.65 -16.84 18.08
CA ARG A 3 -26.59 -17.61 19.33
C ARG A 3 -26.14 -16.65 20.43
N ALA A 4 -26.99 -16.41 21.42
CA ALA A 4 -26.63 -15.59 22.57
C ALA A 4 -25.39 -16.22 23.24
N VAL A 5 -24.32 -15.44 23.35
CA VAL A 5 -23.11 -15.86 24.05
C VAL A 5 -23.46 -15.88 25.54
N ARG A 6 -23.12 -16.98 26.21
CA ARG A 6 -23.37 -17.16 27.64
C ARG A 6 -22.60 -16.08 28.43
N PRO A 7 -23.23 -15.36 29.38
CA PRO A 7 -22.58 -14.28 30.13
C PRO A 7 -21.26 -14.72 30.80
N GLU A 8 -21.21 -15.95 31.31
CA GLU A 8 -20.04 -16.51 31.99
C GLU A 8 -18.84 -16.67 31.03
N LEU A 9 -19.12 -16.83 29.72
CA LEU A 9 -18.08 -16.91 28.69
C LEU A 9 -17.53 -15.51 28.35
N LEU A 10 -18.36 -14.47 28.45
CA LEU A 10 -17.92 -13.09 28.27
C LEU A 10 -17.04 -12.64 29.44
N ASP A 11 -17.43 -12.99 30.66
CA ASP A 11 -16.64 -12.73 31.86
C ASP A 11 -15.30 -13.47 31.79
N GLY A 12 -15.31 -14.76 31.41
CA GLY A 12 -14.07 -15.53 31.22
C GLY A 12 -13.18 -15.01 30.09
N MET A 13 -13.75 -14.42 29.04
CA MET A 13 -12.96 -13.77 27.97
C MET A 13 -12.32 -12.48 28.47
N ARG A 14 -13.04 -11.69 29.26
CA ARG A 14 -12.52 -10.47 29.87
C ARG A 14 -11.39 -10.75 30.86
N ASP A 15 -11.56 -11.75 31.73
CA ASP A 15 -10.52 -12.19 32.64
C ASP A 15 -9.26 -12.68 31.90
N LEU A 16 -9.44 -13.34 30.75
CA LEU A 16 -8.32 -13.75 29.90
C LEU A 16 -7.63 -12.54 29.26
N GLU A 17 -8.39 -11.58 28.75
CA GLU A 17 -7.84 -10.33 28.19
C GLU A 17 -7.02 -9.57 29.23
N GLU A 18 -7.55 -9.36 30.44
CA GLU A 18 -6.85 -8.66 31.53
C GLU A 18 -5.55 -9.37 31.93
N ARG A 19 -5.54 -10.72 31.97
CA ARG A 19 -4.33 -11.49 32.30
C ARG A 19 -3.29 -11.47 31.17
N VAL A 20 -3.74 -11.45 29.92
CA VAL A 20 -2.85 -11.32 28.76
C VAL A 20 -2.25 -9.91 28.73
N GLU A 21 -3.03 -8.87 29.00
CA GLU A 21 -2.56 -7.50 29.07
C GLU A 21 -1.55 -7.30 30.21
N ALA A 22 -1.82 -7.87 31.39
CA ALA A 22 -0.86 -7.88 32.49
C ALA A 22 0.45 -8.59 32.11
N LEU A 23 0.38 -9.75 31.44
CA LEU A 23 1.54 -10.47 30.95
C LEU A 23 2.31 -9.66 29.90
N TYR A 24 1.62 -8.97 29.00
CA TYR A 24 2.26 -8.07 28.04
C TYR A 24 2.98 -6.92 28.73
N GLY A 25 2.38 -6.30 29.75
CA GLY A 25 3.02 -5.25 30.54
C GLY A 25 4.23 -5.73 31.36
N GLU A 26 4.25 -6.99 31.79
CA GLU A 26 5.43 -7.60 32.43
C GLU A 26 6.56 -7.89 31.44
N ILE A 27 6.23 -8.34 30.22
CA ILE A 27 7.21 -8.66 29.18
C ILE A 27 7.76 -7.40 28.50
N ILE A 28 6.90 -6.39 28.33
CA ILE A 28 7.19 -5.11 27.66
C ILE A 28 6.73 -3.99 28.60
N PRO A 29 7.58 -3.53 29.53
CA PRO A 29 7.22 -2.45 30.43
C PRO A 29 6.91 -1.18 29.62
N GLU A 30 5.81 -0.50 29.93
CA GLU A 30 5.45 0.75 29.26
C GLU A 30 6.56 1.79 29.42
N GLY A 31 7.21 2.09 28.29
CA GLY A 31 8.32 3.02 28.21
C GLY A 31 9.21 2.56 27.08
N GLU A 32 8.86 3.00 25.87
CA GLU A 32 9.54 2.71 24.59
C GLU A 32 9.90 1.24 24.45
N ALA A 33 9.25 0.53 23.51
CA ALA A 33 9.97 -0.55 22.89
C ALA A 33 11.21 0.09 22.23
N ASP A 34 12.30 0.19 22.99
CA ASP A 34 13.68 0.35 22.56
C ASP A 34 13.99 -0.95 21.81
N TYR A 35 13.27 -1.15 20.71
CA TYR A 35 13.88 -1.74 19.54
C TYR A 35 15.16 -0.94 19.38
N GLU A 36 16.29 -1.55 19.74
CA GLU A 36 17.60 -0.97 19.40
C GLU A 36 17.50 -0.48 17.95
N GLU A 37 18.17 0.62 17.60
CA GLU A 37 18.10 1.20 16.24
C GLU A 37 18.32 0.11 15.16
N ASP A 38 19.06 -0.94 15.54
CA ASP A 38 19.43 -2.14 14.82
C ASP A 38 18.32 -3.21 14.70
N ALA A 39 17.23 -3.16 15.49
CA ALA A 39 16.15 -4.15 15.46
C ALA A 39 15.33 -4.04 14.17
N ILE A 40 15.10 -2.83 13.65
CA ILE A 40 14.51 -2.64 12.31
C ILE A 40 15.43 -3.27 11.26
N GLU A 41 16.75 -3.05 11.38
CA GLU A 41 17.73 -3.62 10.47
C GLU A 41 17.77 -5.15 10.56
N GLY A 42 17.70 -5.70 11.78
CA GLY A 42 17.62 -7.13 12.05
C GLY A 42 16.38 -7.78 11.44
N ILE A 43 15.21 -7.11 11.53
CA ILE A 43 13.97 -7.56 10.90
C ILE A 43 14.10 -7.55 9.37
N VAL A 44 14.71 -6.51 8.79
CA VAL A 44 14.93 -6.43 7.34
C VAL A 44 15.87 -7.54 6.87
N ARG A 45 17.01 -7.75 7.56
CA ARG A 45 17.96 -8.83 7.24
C ARG A 45 17.31 -10.21 7.34
N LEU A 46 16.50 -10.45 8.37
CA LEU A 46 15.76 -11.71 8.54
C LEU A 46 14.73 -11.89 7.41
N SER A 47 13.99 -10.84 7.06
CA SER A 47 13.06 -10.84 5.94
C SER A 47 13.76 -11.19 4.63
N ASP A 48 14.91 -10.55 4.34
CA ASP A 48 15.68 -10.84 3.13
C ASP A 48 16.25 -12.27 3.11
N ALA A 49 16.65 -12.80 4.27
CA ALA A 49 17.15 -14.17 4.38
C ALA A 49 16.06 -15.23 4.18
N VAL A 50 14.83 -14.97 4.65
CA VAL A 50 13.71 -15.92 4.59
C VAL A 50 12.94 -15.81 3.27
N ILE A 51 12.70 -14.59 2.78
CA ILE A 51 11.88 -14.31 1.59
C ILE A 51 12.76 -14.13 0.33
N GLY A 52 14.04 -13.83 0.51
CA GLY A 52 14.95 -13.41 -0.56
C GLY A 52 14.92 -11.90 -0.76
N PRO A 53 15.88 -11.34 -1.53
CA PRO A 53 15.89 -9.92 -1.86
C PRO A 53 14.57 -9.57 -2.53
N LYS A 54 13.90 -8.54 -2.02
CA LYS A 54 12.64 -8.07 -2.61
C LYS A 54 12.90 -7.78 -4.09
N PRO A 55 12.24 -8.48 -5.03
CA PRO A 55 12.49 -8.26 -6.44
C PRO A 55 12.24 -6.80 -6.75
N GLU A 56 13.19 -6.13 -7.41
CA GLU A 56 13.01 -4.77 -7.88
C GLU A 56 11.73 -4.74 -8.72
N GLY A 57 10.69 -4.14 -8.13
CA GLY A 57 9.42 -4.00 -8.81
C GLY A 57 9.66 -3.29 -10.13
N ARG A 58 8.93 -3.68 -11.18
CA ARG A 58 9.02 -3.04 -12.50
C ARG A 58 9.07 -1.51 -12.35
N LYS A 59 9.97 -0.85 -13.08
CA LYS A 59 10.07 0.60 -13.09
C LYS A 59 8.68 1.22 -13.32
N PRO A 60 8.28 2.24 -12.52
CA PRO A 60 7.01 2.91 -12.71
C PRO A 60 6.90 3.48 -14.12
N SER A 61 5.70 3.46 -14.67
CA SER A 61 5.38 4.07 -15.97
C SER A 61 4.06 4.84 -15.85
N LEU A 62 3.85 5.79 -16.75
CA LEU A 62 2.63 6.58 -16.81
C LEU A 62 1.60 5.92 -17.74
N TYR A 63 0.34 5.94 -17.32
CA TYR A 63 -0.77 5.36 -18.06
C TYR A 63 -1.93 6.34 -18.15
N LEU A 64 -2.53 6.42 -19.33
CA LEU A 64 -3.82 7.07 -19.54
C LEU A 64 -4.93 6.04 -19.41
N VAL A 65 -5.87 6.29 -18.49
CA VAL A 65 -7.01 5.42 -18.24
C VAL A 65 -8.29 6.07 -18.73
N ASN A 66 -9.03 5.35 -19.57
CA ASN A 66 -10.28 5.83 -20.19
C ASN A 66 -10.15 7.21 -20.82
N GLU A 67 -8.99 7.52 -21.41
CA GLU A 67 -8.70 8.81 -22.07
C GLU A 67 -8.80 10.02 -21.13
N ARG A 68 -8.83 9.80 -19.81
CA ARG A 68 -9.21 10.83 -18.84
C ARG A 68 -8.33 10.88 -17.60
N PHE A 69 -7.83 9.75 -17.11
CA PHE A 69 -7.09 9.71 -15.85
C PHE A 69 -5.62 9.35 -16.07
N LEU A 70 -4.71 10.16 -15.52
CA LEU A 70 -3.28 9.88 -15.53
C LEU A 70 -2.90 9.11 -14.28
N VAL A 71 -2.40 7.89 -14.46
CA VAL A 71 -2.06 6.96 -13.38
C VAL A 71 -0.62 6.48 -13.54
N VAL A 72 0.17 6.60 -12.49
CA VAL A 72 1.51 6.00 -12.40
C VAL A 72 1.38 4.62 -11.76
N GLY A 73 1.96 3.60 -12.40
CA GLY A 73 1.90 2.22 -11.92
C GLY A 73 3.05 1.35 -12.40
N ARG A 74 3.26 0.20 -11.75
CA ARG A 74 4.27 -0.80 -12.13
C ARG A 74 3.71 -1.83 -13.11
N GLY A 75 3.09 -1.36 -14.19
CA GLY A 75 2.42 -2.19 -15.18
C GLY A 75 0.90 -2.03 -15.21
N ARG A 76 0.28 -2.50 -16.29
CA ARG A 76 -1.18 -2.42 -16.51
C ARG A 76 -2.01 -3.15 -15.44
N ALA A 77 -1.49 -4.25 -14.88
CA ALA A 77 -2.20 -4.99 -13.84
C ALA A 77 -2.30 -4.20 -12.53
N ASP A 78 -1.23 -3.48 -12.18
CA ASP A 78 -1.17 -2.60 -11.01
C ASP A 78 -2.18 -1.45 -11.15
N VAL A 79 -2.16 -0.77 -12.31
CA VAL A 79 -3.13 0.28 -12.64
C VAL A 79 -4.57 -0.24 -12.65
N ARG A 80 -4.81 -1.41 -13.26
CA ARG A 80 -6.16 -2.01 -13.31
C ARG A 80 -6.71 -2.27 -11.91
N ARG A 81 -5.89 -2.79 -10.99
CA ARG A 81 -6.31 -3.05 -9.60
C ARG A 81 -6.77 -1.77 -8.91
N VAL A 82 -6.00 -0.69 -9.02
CA VAL A 82 -6.36 0.61 -8.44
C VAL A 82 -7.66 1.13 -9.04
N MET A 83 -7.79 1.12 -10.36
CA MET A 83 -8.96 1.62 -11.06
C MET A 83 -10.24 0.82 -10.72
N MET A 84 -10.12 -0.49 -10.51
CA MET A 84 -11.23 -1.31 -10.00
C MET A 84 -11.66 -0.90 -8.58
N GLY A 85 -10.72 -0.51 -7.72
CA GLY A 85 -11.02 0.07 -6.40
C GLY A 85 -11.81 1.38 -6.48
N PHE A 86 -11.71 2.11 -7.59
CA PHE A 86 -12.50 3.30 -7.91
C PHE A 86 -13.82 2.98 -8.64
N GLY A 87 -14.23 1.70 -8.73
CA GLY A 87 -15.49 1.29 -9.35
C GLY A 87 -15.46 1.09 -10.87
N LEU A 88 -14.28 1.16 -11.51
CA LEU A 88 -14.14 0.90 -12.95
C LEU A 88 -13.99 -0.60 -13.22
N SER A 89 -15.01 -1.23 -13.80
CA SER A 89 -15.02 -2.68 -14.07
C SER A 89 -14.12 -3.11 -15.24
N LYS A 90 -13.99 -2.28 -16.28
CA LYS A 90 -13.16 -2.54 -17.47
C LYS A 90 -12.41 -1.28 -17.93
N PRO A 91 -11.44 -0.78 -17.15
CA PRO A 91 -10.65 0.38 -17.57
C PRO A 91 -9.86 0.07 -18.85
N ARG A 92 -9.96 0.97 -19.84
CA ARG A 92 -9.06 1.04 -21.01
C ARG A 92 -7.77 1.69 -20.54
N ILE A 93 -6.63 1.00 -20.71
CA ILE A 93 -5.34 1.43 -20.16
C ILE A 93 -4.32 1.53 -21.29
N GLN A 94 -3.91 2.76 -21.59
CA GLN A 94 -2.88 3.08 -22.57
C GLN A 94 -1.60 3.47 -21.83
N GLY A 95 -0.44 2.96 -22.28
CA GLY A 95 0.85 3.39 -21.75
C GLY A 95 1.31 4.65 -22.47
N ILE A 96 1.87 5.59 -21.73
CA ILE A 96 2.46 6.82 -22.25
C ILE A 96 3.99 6.64 -22.27
N SER A 97 4.63 7.04 -23.37
CA SER A 97 6.09 6.90 -23.49
C SER A 97 6.79 7.92 -22.60
N PRO A 98 7.92 7.58 -21.93
CA PRO A 98 8.60 8.50 -21.01
C PRO A 98 8.95 9.88 -21.61
N GLY A 99 9.31 9.92 -22.91
CA GLY A 99 9.64 11.16 -23.62
C GLY A 99 8.45 11.91 -24.22
N GLU A 100 7.23 11.42 -24.04
CA GLU A 100 6.02 12.10 -24.51
C GLU A 100 5.82 13.40 -23.73
N LYS A 101 5.58 14.50 -24.46
CA LYS A 101 5.40 15.84 -23.89
C LYS A 101 3.92 16.17 -23.80
N PHE A 102 3.51 16.68 -22.66
CA PHE A 102 2.17 17.21 -22.43
C PHE A 102 2.12 18.69 -22.81
N GLU A 103 0.91 19.25 -22.87
CA GLU A 103 0.67 20.65 -23.26
C GLU A 103 1.38 21.66 -22.36
N ASP A 104 1.56 21.32 -21.08
CA ASP A 104 2.30 22.12 -20.10
C ASP A 104 3.83 22.04 -20.25
N GLY A 105 4.32 21.33 -21.27
CA GLY A 105 5.73 21.16 -21.58
C GLY A 105 6.45 20.10 -20.76
N ARG A 106 5.80 19.49 -19.75
CA ARG A 106 6.38 18.40 -18.95
C ARG A 106 6.41 17.11 -19.75
N THR A 107 7.38 16.25 -19.46
CA THR A 107 7.43 14.90 -20.01
C THR A 107 6.68 13.91 -19.10
N ALA A 108 6.32 12.74 -19.64
CA ALA A 108 5.79 11.66 -18.82
C ALA A 108 6.76 11.24 -17.70
N GLU A 109 8.07 11.33 -17.93
CA GLU A 109 9.07 11.08 -16.90
C GLU A 109 9.00 12.12 -15.75
N ASP A 110 8.80 13.39 -16.08
CA ASP A 110 8.63 14.46 -15.08
C ASP A 110 7.37 14.21 -14.24
N ILE A 111 6.28 13.77 -14.86
CA ILE A 111 5.04 13.42 -14.15
C ILE A 111 5.27 12.21 -13.24
N ILE A 112 5.97 11.17 -13.70
CA ILE A 112 6.28 9.99 -12.87
C ILE A 112 7.06 10.39 -11.62
N LYS A 113 8.01 11.32 -11.72
CA LYS A 113 8.80 11.83 -10.58
C LYS A 113 7.96 12.57 -9.53
N THR A 114 6.78 13.07 -9.88
CA THR A 114 5.86 13.71 -8.90
C THR A 114 5.13 12.72 -8.00
N ALA A 115 5.13 11.42 -8.34
CA ALA A 115 4.40 10.40 -7.60
C ALA A 115 5.10 10.04 -6.28
N VAL A 116 4.54 10.45 -5.14
CA VAL A 116 5.04 10.10 -3.79
C VAL A 116 4.93 8.60 -3.51
N ARG A 117 3.91 7.94 -4.07
CA ARG A 117 3.65 6.50 -3.93
C ARG A 117 3.24 5.91 -5.27
N VAL A 118 3.50 4.62 -5.47
CA VAL A 118 3.11 3.89 -6.69
C VAL A 118 2.41 2.60 -6.29
N PRO A 119 1.19 2.35 -6.79
CA PRO A 119 0.47 3.13 -7.81
C PRO A 119 -0.19 4.42 -7.29
N ALA A 120 -0.36 5.42 -8.15
CA ALA A 120 -1.02 6.69 -7.82
C ALA A 120 -1.76 7.31 -9.01
N LEU A 121 -2.93 7.91 -8.71
CA LEU A 121 -3.65 8.81 -9.62
C LEU A 121 -3.00 10.20 -9.52
N ILE A 122 -2.46 10.70 -10.62
CA ILE A 122 -1.72 11.97 -10.65
C ILE A 122 -2.61 13.13 -11.07
N GLY A 123 -3.57 12.87 -11.94
CA GLY A 123 -4.45 13.91 -12.43
C GLY A 123 -5.52 13.40 -13.37
N ARG A 124 -6.34 14.35 -13.83
CA ARG A 124 -7.36 14.15 -14.85
C ARG A 124 -7.00 15.05 -16.03
N MET A 125 -7.02 14.51 -17.24
CA MET A 125 -7.02 15.33 -18.45
C MET A 125 -8.37 16.04 -18.50
N GLU A 126 -8.36 17.37 -18.45
CA GLU A 126 -9.57 18.14 -18.68
C GLU A 126 -9.99 17.97 -20.13
N ASP A 127 -11.31 17.85 -20.33
CA ASP A 127 -11.91 17.76 -21.66
C ASP A 127 -11.71 19.15 -22.32
N SER A 128 -10.85 19.24 -23.34
CA SER A 128 -10.71 20.46 -24.17
C SER A 128 -12.02 20.85 -24.85
#